data_AF-A0A7S1E1M4-F1
#
_entry.id   AF-A0A7S1E1M4-F1
#
_cell.length_a   1.000
_cell.length_b   1.000
_cell.length_c   1.000
_cell.angle_alpha   90.00
_cell.angle_beta   90.00
_cell.angle_gamma   90.00
#
_symmetry.space_group_name_H-M   'P 1'
#
loop_
_entity.id
_entity.type
_entity.pdbx_description
1 polymer ?
#
loop_
_entity_poly.entity_id
_entity_poly.type
_entity_poly.pdbx_seq_one_letter_code
_entity_poly.pdbx_strand_id
1 'polypeptide(L)'
;GGEVSELVYCMADVQVRPIVLNKKIERVPPSPLNPKTLPFECFSAADAETLSPDDFDNHVGAVQQSLSDKTSIGDKLNVLAHIERLCQSPPLCDALAASELSLTLVRIMRRSKSPQLRARVAHVVGLLVRHTSLLSVDLQGGGLVVALTEGVRDREVRVRRPSMAALGELLFYVASQED
;
A
#
# COMPACT_ATOMS: atom_id res chain seq x y z
N GLY A 1 -17.02 -46.29 -8.19
CA GLY A 1 -16.62 -45.48 -9.35
C GLY A 1 -16.65 -44.01 -9.02
N GLY A 2 -15.88 -43.59 -8.02
CA GLY A 2 -15.68 -42.20 -7.65
C GLY A 2 -14.38 -42.19 -6.86
N GLU A 3 -13.42 -41.38 -7.27
CA GLU A 3 -12.22 -41.03 -6.48
C GLU A 3 -11.23 -40.12 -7.23
N VAL A 4 -11.38 -39.89 -8.54
CA VAL A 4 -10.47 -38.98 -9.28
C VAL A 4 -11.03 -37.55 -9.42
N SER A 5 -12.34 -37.37 -9.60
CA SER A 5 -12.92 -36.02 -9.77
C SER A 5 -12.95 -35.20 -8.48
N GLU A 6 -13.01 -35.86 -7.32
CA GLU A 6 -12.97 -35.21 -6.00
C GLU A 6 -11.56 -34.73 -5.60
N LEU A 7 -10.50 -35.21 -6.28
CA LEU A 7 -9.11 -34.77 -6.06
C LEU A 7 -8.74 -33.53 -6.89
N VAL A 8 -9.58 -33.12 -7.85
CA VAL A 8 -9.31 -31.98 -8.74
C VAL A 8 -9.68 -30.64 -8.08
N TYR A 9 -10.59 -30.64 -7.11
CA TYR A 9 -11.06 -29.44 -6.42
C TYR A 9 -10.76 -29.54 -4.93
N CYS A 10 -9.85 -28.71 -4.46
CA CYS A 10 -9.54 -28.57 -3.04
C CYS A 10 -10.15 -27.27 -2.49
N MET A 11 -10.51 -27.24 -1.21
CA MET A 11 -10.95 -26.00 -0.53
C MET A 11 -9.94 -24.84 -0.67
N ALA A 12 -8.66 -25.15 -0.92
CA ALA A 12 -7.63 -24.16 -1.19
C ALA A 12 -7.80 -23.41 -2.53
N ASP A 13 -8.62 -23.93 -3.45
CA ASP A 13 -8.91 -23.32 -4.76
C ASP A 13 -10.01 -22.25 -4.67
N VAL A 14 -10.86 -22.31 -3.64
CA VAL A 14 -11.93 -21.33 -3.37
C VAL A 14 -11.52 -20.29 -2.33
N GLN A 15 -10.35 -20.42 -1.71
CA GLN A 15 -9.85 -19.43 -0.76
C GLN A 15 -9.40 -18.17 -1.49
N VAL A 16 -10.06 -17.05 -1.18
CA VAL A 16 -9.58 -15.72 -1.56
C VAL A 16 -8.21 -15.50 -0.93
N ARG A 17 -7.25 -15.13 -1.77
CA ARG A 17 -5.90 -14.77 -1.33
C ARG A 17 -5.63 -13.32 -1.73
N PRO A 18 -4.88 -12.58 -0.90
CA PRO A 18 -4.40 -11.26 -1.29
C PRO A 18 -3.68 -11.32 -2.64
N ILE A 19 -3.77 -10.25 -3.40
CA ILE A 19 -3.06 -10.07 -4.66
C ILE A 19 -1.70 -9.43 -4.36
N VAL A 20 -1.69 -8.40 -3.51
CA VAL A 20 -0.47 -7.71 -3.07
C VAL A 20 0.34 -8.60 -2.13
N LEU A 21 1.66 -8.70 -2.33
CA LEU A 21 2.59 -9.59 -1.62
C LEU A 21 2.35 -11.10 -1.80
N ASN A 22 1.52 -11.49 -2.77
CA ASN A 22 1.31 -12.90 -3.06
C ASN A 22 2.51 -13.47 -3.83
N LYS A 23 3.36 -14.19 -3.10
CA LYS A 23 4.61 -14.79 -3.60
C LYS A 23 4.42 -15.74 -4.79
N LYS A 24 3.18 -16.22 -5.05
CA LYS A 24 2.87 -17.08 -6.21
C LYS A 24 2.75 -16.29 -7.52
N ILE A 25 2.39 -15.00 -7.46
CA ILE A 25 2.10 -14.16 -8.64
C ILE A 25 3.00 -12.93 -8.75
N GLU A 26 3.70 -12.59 -7.66
CA GLU A 26 4.55 -11.41 -7.57
C GLU A 26 5.91 -11.75 -6.92
N ARG A 27 6.97 -11.15 -7.46
CA ARG A 27 8.29 -11.07 -6.81
C ARG A 27 8.57 -9.60 -6.53
N VAL A 28 8.20 -9.14 -5.34
CA VAL A 28 8.53 -7.78 -4.88
C VAL A 28 9.96 -7.79 -4.37
N PRO A 29 10.88 -7.01 -4.96
CA PRO A 29 12.21 -6.84 -4.38
C PRO A 29 12.06 -6.17 -3.00
N PRO A 30 12.77 -6.64 -1.96
CA PRO A 30 12.76 -5.95 -0.68
C PRO A 30 13.20 -4.50 -0.88
N SER A 31 12.45 -3.57 -0.30
CA SER A 31 12.83 -2.16 -0.35
C SER A 31 13.86 -1.89 0.74
N PRO A 32 15.11 -1.53 0.38
CA PRO A 32 16.12 -1.26 1.38
C PRO A 32 15.69 -0.02 2.19
N LEU A 33 15.48 -0.22 3.48
CA LEU A 33 15.23 0.84 4.46
C LEU A 33 16.55 1.22 5.11
N ASN A 34 16.92 2.50 5.02
CA ASN A 34 18.04 3.09 5.72
C ASN A 34 17.51 4.06 6.79
N PRO A 35 17.45 3.66 8.06
CA PRO A 35 16.95 4.51 9.14
C PRO A 35 17.72 5.82 9.29
N LYS A 36 19.03 5.83 8.96
CA LYS A 36 19.92 6.98 9.18
C LYS A 36 19.64 8.16 8.26
N THR A 37 18.95 7.93 7.14
CA THR A 37 18.64 8.95 6.14
C THR A 37 17.20 9.46 6.26
N LEU A 38 16.41 8.94 7.19
CA LEU A 38 15.08 9.46 7.47
C LEU A 38 15.19 10.71 8.35
N PRO A 39 14.43 11.78 8.07
CA PRO A 39 14.42 12.99 8.89
C PRO A 39 13.53 12.87 10.13
N PHE A 40 13.11 11.65 10.47
CA PHE A 40 12.22 11.32 11.59
C PHE A 40 12.63 9.96 12.19
N GLU A 41 12.09 9.65 13.36
CA GLU A 41 12.38 8.38 14.03
C GLU A 41 11.82 7.19 13.26
N CYS A 42 12.67 6.17 13.05
CA CYS A 42 12.32 5.00 12.28
C CYS A 42 11.75 3.90 13.20
N PHE A 43 10.50 4.07 13.64
CA PHE A 43 9.79 3.09 14.46
C PHE A 43 9.56 1.73 13.77
N SER A 44 9.68 0.64 14.52
CA SER A 44 9.10 -0.64 14.09
C SER A 44 7.58 -0.60 14.20
N ALA A 45 6.86 -1.59 13.63
CA ALA A 45 5.41 -1.67 13.79
C ALA A 45 5.02 -1.83 15.27
N ALA A 46 5.75 -2.67 16.02
CA ALA A 46 5.51 -2.87 17.45
C ALA A 46 5.75 -1.59 18.26
N ASP A 47 6.81 -0.83 17.96
CA ASP A 47 7.08 0.42 18.67
C ASP A 47 6.01 1.48 18.34
N ALA A 48 5.62 1.60 17.06
CA ALA A 48 4.62 2.54 16.62
C ALA A 48 3.22 2.27 17.23
N GLU A 49 2.86 1.02 17.48
CA GLU A 49 1.61 0.66 18.18
C GLU A 49 1.57 1.11 19.64
N THR A 50 2.73 1.33 20.27
CA THR A 50 2.81 1.77 21.67
C THR A 50 2.82 3.29 21.83
N LEU A 51 2.89 4.03 20.73
CA LEU A 51 2.81 5.49 20.75
C LEU A 51 1.44 5.97 21.22
N SER A 52 1.42 7.12 21.87
CA SER A 52 0.16 7.83 22.11
C SER A 52 -0.45 8.27 20.77
N PRO A 53 -1.77 8.49 20.68
CA PRO A 53 -2.40 9.01 19.46
C PRO A 53 -1.73 10.29 18.94
N ASP A 54 -1.42 11.23 19.85
CA ASP A 54 -0.77 12.49 19.49
C ASP A 54 0.65 12.28 18.95
N ASP A 55 1.44 11.38 19.56
CA ASP A 55 2.80 11.07 19.08
C ASP A 55 2.77 10.37 17.73
N PHE A 56 1.79 9.47 17.53
CA PHE A 56 1.60 8.79 16.26
C PHE A 56 1.20 9.79 15.16
N ASP A 57 0.26 10.70 15.43
CA ASP A 57 -0.15 11.73 14.47
C ASP A 57 1.00 12.68 14.11
N ASN A 58 1.81 13.08 15.11
CA ASN A 58 3.02 13.87 14.88
C ASN A 58 4.02 13.13 13.98
N HIS A 59 4.22 11.83 14.22
CA HIS A 59 5.08 10.99 13.39
C HIS A 59 4.55 10.86 11.96
N VAL A 60 3.23 10.64 11.79
CA VAL A 60 2.59 10.60 10.47
C VAL A 60 2.75 11.93 9.73
N GLY A 61 2.62 13.07 10.42
CA GLY A 61 2.88 14.39 9.86
C GLY A 61 4.32 14.55 9.35
N ALA A 62 5.31 14.07 10.11
CA ALA A 62 6.72 14.08 9.68
C ALA A 62 6.97 13.17 8.47
N VAL A 63 6.33 11.99 8.43
CA VAL A 63 6.36 11.06 7.29
C VAL A 63 5.77 11.72 6.04
N GLN A 64 4.61 12.36 6.16
CA GLN A 64 3.95 13.07 5.06
C GLN A 64 4.81 14.22 4.53
N GLN A 65 5.38 15.04 5.42
CA GLN A 65 6.25 16.15 5.04
C GLN A 65 7.48 15.67 4.26
N SER A 66 8.01 14.50 4.61
CA SER A 66 9.14 13.88 3.93
C SER A 66 8.80 13.40 2.52
N LEU A 67 7.53 13.31 2.15
CA LEU A 67 7.08 12.97 0.80
C LEU A 67 6.87 14.19 -0.13
N SER A 68 7.20 15.40 0.33
CA SER A 68 7.04 16.67 -0.43
C SER A 68 7.74 16.66 -1.79
N ASP A 69 7.33 17.55 -2.70
CA ASP A 69 7.93 17.67 -4.05
C ASP A 69 9.43 18.04 -4.05
N LYS A 70 9.93 18.60 -2.94
CA LYS A 70 11.34 18.97 -2.77
C LYS A 70 12.24 17.78 -2.39
N THR A 71 11.66 16.70 -1.87
CA THR A 71 12.41 15.52 -1.44
C THR A 71 12.93 14.73 -2.65
N SER A 72 14.17 14.24 -2.57
CA SER A 72 14.75 13.43 -3.63
C SER A 72 13.96 12.12 -3.84
N ILE A 73 14.05 11.54 -5.04
CA ILE A 73 13.39 10.24 -5.30
C ILE A 73 13.90 9.15 -4.36
N GLY A 74 15.21 9.12 -4.09
CA GLY A 74 15.83 8.13 -3.20
C GLY A 74 15.28 8.21 -1.78
N ASP A 75 15.17 9.43 -1.25
CA ASP A 75 14.63 9.64 0.10
C ASP A 75 13.13 9.31 0.17
N LYS A 76 12.34 9.66 -0.86
CA LYS A 76 10.94 9.23 -0.93
C LYS A 76 10.79 7.72 -0.95
N LEU A 77 11.66 7.01 -1.67
CA LEU A 77 11.66 5.54 -1.69
C LEU A 77 12.00 4.96 -0.31
N ASN A 78 12.90 5.60 0.43
CA ASN A 78 13.25 5.22 1.79
C ASN A 78 12.08 5.46 2.77
N VAL A 79 11.39 6.59 2.65
CA VAL A 79 10.16 6.89 3.41
C VAL A 79 9.07 5.87 3.10
N LEU A 80 8.88 5.48 1.83
CA LEU A 80 7.92 4.44 1.44
C LEU A 80 8.29 3.07 2.01
N ALA A 81 9.58 2.75 2.14
CA ALA A 81 10.03 1.53 2.81
C ALA A 81 9.69 1.53 4.30
N HIS A 82 9.74 2.70 4.95
CA HIS A 82 9.28 2.85 6.34
C HIS A 82 7.77 2.65 6.46
N ILE A 83 6.98 3.27 5.57
CA ILE A 83 5.52 3.09 5.55
C ILE A 83 5.15 1.61 5.33
N GLU A 84 5.83 0.91 4.41
CA GLU A 84 5.64 -0.54 4.20
C GLU A 84 5.90 -1.34 5.48
N ARG A 85 6.90 -0.95 6.29
CA ARG A 85 7.17 -1.61 7.57
C ARG A 85 6.04 -1.39 8.58
N LEU A 86 5.47 -0.19 8.64
CA LEU A 86 4.30 0.09 9.50
C LEU A 86 3.06 -0.69 9.03
N CYS A 87 2.92 -0.91 7.73
CA CYS A 87 1.80 -1.67 7.16
C CYS A 87 1.79 -3.18 7.53
N GLN A 88 2.74 -3.65 8.34
CA GLN A 88 2.72 -4.98 8.94
C GLN A 88 1.69 -5.11 10.07
N SER A 89 1.16 -3.99 10.55
CA SER A 89 0.13 -3.89 11.58
C SER A 89 -1.18 -3.35 10.98
N PRO A 90 -2.29 -4.11 11.04
CA PRO A 90 -3.59 -3.61 10.60
C PRO A 90 -4.08 -2.36 11.36
N PRO A 91 -3.96 -2.26 12.70
CA PRO A 91 -4.28 -1.02 13.43
C PRO A 91 -3.53 0.21 12.91
N LEU A 92 -2.24 0.07 12.57
CA LEU A 92 -1.48 1.17 11.99
C LEU A 92 -1.94 1.50 10.56
N CYS A 93 -2.34 0.51 9.76
CA CYS A 93 -2.91 0.76 8.43
C CYS A 93 -4.20 1.57 8.51
N ASP A 94 -5.07 1.27 9.47
CA ASP A 94 -6.29 2.03 9.73
C ASP A 94 -5.99 3.48 10.07
N ALA A 95 -5.08 3.72 11.01
CA ALA A 95 -4.68 5.07 11.39
C ALA A 95 -4.01 5.83 10.23
N LEU A 96 -3.15 5.18 9.45
CA LEU A 96 -2.53 5.78 8.26
C LEU A 96 -3.56 6.12 7.18
N ALA A 97 -4.57 5.28 6.97
CA ALA A 97 -5.63 5.49 5.98
C ALA A 97 -6.60 6.61 6.39
N ALA A 98 -6.83 6.80 7.70
CA ALA A 98 -7.59 7.91 8.25
C ALA A 98 -6.85 9.26 8.13
N SER A 99 -5.52 9.23 7.97
CA SER A 99 -4.72 10.44 7.76
C SER A 99 -4.67 10.91 6.29
N GLU A 100 -4.22 12.15 6.08
CA GLU A 100 -3.93 12.75 4.77
C GLU A 100 -2.78 12.06 3.97
N LEU A 101 -2.15 11.02 4.54
CA LEU A 101 -1.03 10.32 3.93
C LEU A 101 -1.48 9.60 2.68
N SER A 102 -2.64 8.95 2.75
CA SER A 102 -3.23 8.18 1.65
C SER A 102 -3.46 9.07 0.41
N LEU A 103 -3.99 10.28 0.61
CA LEU A 103 -4.15 11.30 -0.44
C LEU A 103 -2.81 11.78 -1.00
N THR A 104 -1.79 11.91 -0.15
CA THR A 104 -0.43 12.25 -0.58
C THR A 104 0.18 11.17 -1.46
N LEU A 105 -0.04 9.89 -1.13
CA LEU A 105 0.35 8.77 -1.97
C LEU A 105 -0.36 8.80 -3.33
N VAL A 106 -1.68 9.00 -3.35
CA VAL A 106 -2.45 9.15 -4.62
C VAL A 106 -1.90 10.29 -5.48
N ARG A 107 -1.59 11.44 -4.85
CA ARG A 107 -0.99 12.59 -5.54
C ARG A 107 0.35 12.25 -6.18
N ILE A 108 1.23 11.55 -5.46
CA ILE A 108 2.54 11.14 -5.99
C ILE A 108 2.38 10.17 -7.15
N MET A 109 1.46 9.21 -7.03
CA MET A 109 1.19 8.22 -8.08
C MET A 109 0.82 8.90 -9.41
N ARG A 110 -0.04 9.93 -9.35
CA ARG A 110 -0.49 10.68 -10.53
C ARG A 110 0.54 11.64 -11.11
N ARG A 111 1.37 12.26 -10.26
CA ARG A 111 2.27 13.36 -10.68
C ARG A 111 3.71 12.94 -10.94
N SER A 112 4.17 11.85 -10.32
CA SER A 112 5.58 11.44 -10.42
C SER A 112 5.94 11.00 -11.84
N LYS A 113 6.99 11.59 -12.40
CA LYS A 113 7.59 11.13 -13.67
C LYS A 113 8.43 9.86 -13.50
N SER A 114 8.85 9.53 -12.26
CA SER A 114 9.67 8.34 -11.97
C SER A 114 8.81 7.07 -11.90
N PRO A 115 9.00 6.10 -12.81
CA PRO A 115 8.26 4.83 -12.77
C PRO A 115 8.57 4.02 -11.51
N GLN A 116 9.80 4.09 -11.01
CA GLN A 116 10.18 3.42 -9.78
C GLN A 116 9.39 3.96 -8.59
N LEU A 117 9.24 5.29 -8.50
CA LEU A 117 8.46 5.90 -7.44
C LEU A 117 6.98 5.57 -7.57
N ARG A 118 6.40 5.66 -8.79
CA ARG A 118 4.99 5.29 -9.03
C ARG A 118 4.71 3.83 -8.64
N ALA A 119 5.57 2.90 -9.05
CA ALA A 119 5.45 1.48 -8.73
C ALA A 119 5.47 1.23 -7.22
N ARG A 120 6.38 1.89 -6.49
CA ARG A 120 6.49 1.71 -5.03
C ARG A 120 5.33 2.35 -4.28
N VAL A 121 4.84 3.50 -4.73
CA VAL A 121 3.62 4.10 -4.17
C VAL A 121 2.40 3.19 -4.42
N ALA A 122 2.24 2.64 -5.62
CA ALA A 122 1.15 1.70 -5.92
C ALA A 122 1.18 0.46 -5.02
N HIS A 123 2.38 -0.06 -4.76
CA HIS A 123 2.56 -1.17 -3.83
C HIS A 123 2.13 -0.82 -2.40
N VAL A 124 2.59 0.32 -1.85
CA VAL A 124 2.22 0.78 -0.50
C VAL A 124 0.72 1.05 -0.39
N VAL A 125 0.12 1.67 -1.41
CA VAL A 125 -1.34 1.87 -1.46
C VAL A 125 -2.09 0.53 -1.43
N GLY A 126 -1.61 -0.47 -2.17
CA GLY A 126 -2.18 -1.80 -2.13
C GLY A 126 -2.09 -2.46 -0.74
N LEU A 127 -0.99 -2.25 0.00
CA LEU A 127 -0.85 -2.72 1.37
C LEU A 127 -1.84 -2.05 2.33
N LEU A 128 -1.98 -0.73 2.23
CA LEU A 128 -2.96 0.02 3.03
C LEU A 128 -4.37 -0.52 2.77
N VAL A 129 -4.80 -0.55 1.50
CA VAL A 129 -6.14 -1.02 1.14
C VAL A 129 -6.40 -2.46 1.62
N ARG A 130 -5.39 -3.32 1.54
CA ARG A 130 -5.51 -4.72 1.98
C ARG A 130 -5.74 -4.86 3.49
N HIS A 131 -5.11 -4.01 4.29
CA HIS A 131 -5.08 -4.16 5.75
C HIS A 131 -6.05 -3.24 6.47
N THR A 132 -6.52 -2.19 5.81
CA THR A 132 -7.46 -1.23 6.38
C THR A 132 -8.87 -1.80 6.45
N SER A 133 -9.52 -1.64 7.59
CA SER A 133 -10.91 -2.00 7.86
C SER A 133 -11.91 -1.01 7.24
N LEU A 134 -11.61 0.29 7.30
CA LEU A 134 -12.43 1.36 6.73
C LEU A 134 -11.60 2.32 5.88
N LEU A 135 -11.85 2.35 4.58
CA LEU A 135 -11.26 3.38 3.71
C LEU A 135 -11.96 4.72 3.95
N SER A 136 -11.18 5.77 4.21
CA SER A 136 -11.71 7.11 4.41
C SER A 136 -12.47 7.61 3.17
N VAL A 137 -13.55 8.36 3.40
CA VAL A 137 -14.38 8.97 2.34
C VAL A 137 -13.52 9.85 1.43
N ASP A 138 -12.53 10.53 2.01
CA ASP A 138 -11.60 11.36 1.27
C ASP A 138 -10.75 10.54 0.30
N LEU A 139 -10.33 9.32 0.67
CA LEU A 139 -9.59 8.44 -0.23
C LEU A 139 -10.49 7.89 -1.36
N GLN A 140 -11.76 7.64 -1.08
CA GLN A 140 -12.77 7.25 -2.09
C GLN A 140 -13.03 8.39 -3.08
N GLY A 141 -13.20 9.63 -2.60
CA GLY A 141 -13.40 10.84 -3.42
C GLY A 141 -12.11 11.41 -4.03
N GLY A 142 -10.95 11.07 -3.48
CA GLY A 142 -9.63 11.62 -3.82
C GLY A 142 -9.02 11.11 -5.13
N GLY A 143 -9.78 10.32 -5.89
CA GLY A 143 -9.37 9.81 -7.19
C GLY A 143 -8.43 8.60 -7.11
N LEU A 144 -8.49 7.82 -6.03
CA LEU A 144 -7.70 6.58 -5.89
C LEU A 144 -8.00 5.59 -7.03
N VAL A 145 -9.28 5.32 -7.32
CA VAL A 145 -9.70 4.43 -8.42
C VAL A 145 -9.14 4.91 -9.75
N VAL A 146 -9.21 6.21 -10.02
CA VAL A 146 -8.70 6.81 -11.26
C VAL A 146 -7.18 6.66 -11.33
N ALA A 147 -6.46 6.99 -10.26
CA ALA A 147 -5.00 6.87 -10.19
C ALA A 147 -4.52 5.42 -10.43
N LEU A 148 -5.19 4.44 -9.81
CA LEU A 148 -4.89 3.03 -10.01
C LEU A 148 -5.21 2.59 -11.45
N THR A 149 -6.34 3.00 -12.01
CA THR A 149 -6.74 2.69 -13.40
C THR A 149 -5.79 3.32 -14.43
N GLU A 150 -5.27 4.50 -14.17
CA GLU A 150 -4.18 5.10 -14.96
C GLU A 150 -2.90 4.28 -14.83
N GLY A 151 -2.53 3.86 -13.61
CA GLY A 151 -1.37 3.01 -13.35
C GLY A 151 -1.42 1.64 -14.04
N VAL A 152 -2.60 1.01 -14.11
CA VAL A 152 -2.83 -0.23 -14.89
C VAL A 152 -2.53 -0.03 -16.39
N ARG A 153 -2.67 1.20 -16.89
CA ARG A 153 -2.40 1.57 -18.29
C ARG A 153 -1.01 2.21 -18.48
N ASP A 154 -0.17 2.23 -17.45
CA ASP A 154 1.18 2.82 -17.53
C ASP A 154 2.02 2.10 -18.59
N ARG A 155 2.89 2.85 -19.27
CA ARG A 155 3.80 2.30 -20.29
C ARG A 155 4.78 1.30 -19.66
N GLU A 156 5.14 1.51 -18.41
CA GLU A 156 6.09 0.70 -17.67
C GLU A 156 5.40 -0.49 -16.98
N VAL A 157 5.74 -1.71 -17.39
CA VAL A 157 5.22 -2.97 -16.80
C VAL A 157 5.37 -2.98 -15.27
N ARG A 158 6.48 -2.43 -14.78
CA ARG A 158 6.79 -2.36 -13.35
C ARG A 158 5.84 -1.46 -12.55
N VAL A 159 5.14 -0.54 -13.21
CA VAL A 159 4.07 0.26 -12.60
C VAL A 159 2.74 -0.48 -12.74
N ARG A 160 2.46 -1.03 -13.94
CA ARG A 160 1.22 -1.75 -14.21
C ARG A 160 0.92 -2.85 -13.21
N ARG A 161 1.90 -3.70 -12.89
CA ARG A 161 1.71 -4.86 -12.00
C ARG A 161 1.25 -4.46 -10.58
N PRO A 162 1.98 -3.62 -9.83
CA PRO A 162 1.53 -3.19 -8.50
C PRO A 162 0.24 -2.36 -8.55
N SER A 163 0.01 -1.57 -9.60
CA SER A 163 -1.27 -0.87 -9.78
C SER A 163 -2.44 -1.82 -10.00
N MET A 164 -2.28 -2.88 -10.80
CA MET A 164 -3.29 -3.93 -10.97
C MET A 164 -3.56 -4.66 -9.66
N ALA A 165 -2.51 -4.98 -8.90
CA ALA A 165 -2.64 -5.64 -7.61
C ALA A 165 -3.44 -4.77 -6.63
N ALA A 166 -3.04 -3.50 -6.47
CA ALA A 166 -3.72 -2.56 -5.60
C ALA A 166 -5.17 -2.28 -6.04
N LEU A 167 -5.44 -2.20 -7.35
CA LEU A 167 -6.81 -2.06 -7.87
C LEU A 167 -7.66 -3.29 -7.54
N GLY A 168 -7.10 -4.49 -7.67
CA GLY A 168 -7.80 -5.72 -7.31
C GLY A 168 -8.14 -5.80 -5.82
N GLU A 169 -7.21 -5.40 -4.93
CA GLU A 169 -7.49 -5.28 -3.49
C GLU A 169 -8.62 -4.27 -3.23
N LEU A 170 -8.60 -3.11 -3.91
CA LEU A 170 -9.65 -2.09 -3.76
C LEU A 170 -11.01 -2.59 -4.22
N LEU A 171 -11.08 -3.27 -5.37
CA LEU A 171 -12.33 -3.84 -5.87
C LEU A 171 -12.86 -4.93 -4.95
N PHE A 172 -11.97 -5.77 -4.41
CA PHE A 172 -12.35 -6.78 -3.42
C PHE A 172 -12.91 -6.11 -2.15
N TYR A 173 -12.25 -5.07 -1.64
CA TYR A 173 -12.74 -4.29 -0.51
C TYR A 173 -14.13 -3.73 -0.79
N VAL A 174 -14.31 -2.97 -1.87
CA VAL A 174 -15.60 -2.33 -2.22
C VAL A 174 -16.70 -3.38 -2.35
N ALA A 175 -16.44 -4.49 -3.05
CA ALA A 175 -17.43 -5.55 -3.23
C ALA A 175 -17.78 -6.27 -1.93
N SER A 176 -16.86 -6.31 -0.95
CA SER A 176 -17.11 -6.93 0.36
C SER A 176 -17.84 -6.01 1.35
N GLN A 177 -18.03 -4.72 1.01
CA GLN A 177 -18.78 -3.76 1.83
C GLN A 177 -20.26 -3.67 1.44
N GLU A 178 -20.65 -4.28 0.31
CA GLU A 178 -22.04 -4.28 -0.18
C GLU A 178 -22.90 -5.43 0.40
N ASP A 179 -22.32 -6.26 1.27
CA ASP A 179 -22.97 -7.32 2.05
C ASP A 179 -23.08 -6.96 3.54
#